data_AF-H0J594-F1
#
_entry.id   AF-H0J594-F1
#
_cell.length_a   1.000
_cell.length_b   1.000
_cell.length_c   1.000
_cell.angle_alpha   90.00
_cell.angle_beta   90.00
_cell.angle_gamma   90.00
#
_symmetry.space_group_name_H-M   'P 1'
#
loop_
_entity.id
_entity.type
_entity.pdbx_description
1 polymer ?
#
loop_
_entity_poly.entity_id
_entity_poly.type
_entity_poly.pdbx_seq_one_letter_code
_entity_poly.pdbx_strand_id
1 'polypeptide(L)'
;MPSPVFQPAPQVATAAYHVQRSLRHCLSTVAELLYDSGHVLETLTLPQRGLTQRELNQLGAQHNHWQACQQVLEESGAAEFNDYHRLVLTAMGREMMFDMFGQGAADCA
;
A
#
# COMPACT_ATOMS: atom_id res chain seq x y z
N MET A 1 7.39 44.38 4.37
CA MET A 1 7.92 43.57 3.26
C MET A 1 7.20 42.23 3.30
N PRO A 2 6.38 41.86 2.31
CA PRO A 2 5.70 40.56 2.34
C PRO A 2 6.67 39.45 1.94
N SER A 3 6.73 38.39 2.74
CA SER A 3 7.53 37.19 2.50
C SER A 3 7.04 36.44 1.24
N PRO A 4 7.93 35.83 0.44
CA PRO A 4 7.51 35.01 -0.68
C PRO A 4 6.82 33.74 -0.18
N VAL A 5 5.55 33.57 -0.50
CA VAL A 5 4.82 32.31 -0.35
C VAL A 5 5.46 31.31 -1.31
N PHE A 6 6.16 30.32 -0.79
CA PHE A 6 6.77 29.25 -1.56
C PHE A 6 5.65 28.35 -2.09
N GLN A 7 5.07 28.69 -3.24
CA GLN A 7 4.13 27.82 -3.96
C GLN A 7 4.94 26.75 -4.70
N PRO A 8 4.79 25.45 -4.37
CA PRO A 8 5.41 24.41 -5.17
C PRO A 8 4.82 24.43 -6.59
N ALA A 9 5.67 24.27 -7.60
CA ALA A 9 5.27 24.32 -9.00
C ALA A 9 4.12 23.32 -9.29
N PRO A 10 3.10 23.71 -10.08
CA PRO A 10 1.87 22.93 -10.28
C PRO A 10 2.13 21.50 -10.78
N GLN A 11 3.19 21.31 -11.58
CA GLN A 11 3.63 20.00 -12.07
C GLN A 11 4.08 19.01 -10.97
N VAL A 12 4.65 19.49 -9.86
CA VAL A 12 5.04 18.64 -8.72
C VAL A 12 3.81 18.20 -7.93
N ALA A 13 2.83 19.10 -7.79
CA ALA A 13 1.56 18.79 -7.13
C ALA A 13 0.75 17.74 -7.93
N THR A 14 0.73 17.82 -9.27
CA THR A 14 0.04 16.83 -10.10
C THR A 14 0.73 15.46 -10.04
N ALA A 15 2.07 15.42 -10.10
CA ALA A 15 2.82 14.17 -9.98
C ALA A 15 2.61 13.49 -8.62
N ALA A 16 2.70 14.25 -7.52
CA ALA A 16 2.44 13.74 -6.18
C ALA A 16 1.00 13.23 -6.01
N TYR A 17 0.02 13.95 -6.57
CA TYR A 17 -1.38 13.53 -6.57
C TYR A 17 -1.61 12.24 -7.38
N HIS A 18 -0.98 12.11 -8.56
CA HIS A 18 -1.05 10.90 -9.36
C HIS A 18 -0.41 9.70 -8.67
N VAL A 19 0.75 9.89 -8.02
CA VAL A 19 1.40 8.83 -7.23
C VAL A 19 0.51 8.39 -6.08
N GLN A 20 -0.07 9.33 -5.33
CA GLN A 20 -0.97 9.00 -4.21
C GLN A 20 -2.25 8.28 -4.68
N ARG A 21 -2.81 8.68 -5.84
CA ARG A 21 -3.98 8.00 -6.43
C ARG A 21 -3.64 6.59 -6.89
N SER A 22 -2.51 6.40 -7.56
CA SER A 22 -2.02 5.09 -7.99
C SER A 22 -1.74 4.18 -6.80
N LEU A 23 -1.17 4.73 -5.72
CA LEU A 23 -0.87 4.01 -4.49
C LEU A 23 -2.15 3.54 -3.78
N ARG A 24 -3.12 4.43 -3.58
CA ARG A 24 -4.43 4.05 -3.03
C ARG A 24 -5.12 3.00 -3.89
N HIS A 25 -5.05 3.13 -5.21
CA HIS A 25 -5.58 2.11 -6.11
C HIS A 25 -4.87 0.76 -5.93
N CYS A 26 -3.54 0.74 -5.86
CA CYS A 26 -2.77 -0.49 -5.65
C CYS A 26 -3.07 -1.13 -4.29
N LEU A 27 -3.25 -0.35 -3.23
CA LEU A 27 -3.65 -0.84 -1.91
C LEU A 27 -5.05 -1.46 -1.95
N SER A 28 -6.00 -0.85 -2.65
CA SER A 28 -7.33 -1.42 -2.85
C SER A 28 -7.28 -2.73 -3.63
N THR A 29 -6.54 -2.77 -4.73
CA THR A 29 -6.34 -3.99 -5.51
C THR A 29 -5.70 -5.08 -4.66
N VAL A 30 -4.64 -4.77 -3.92
CA VAL A 30 -3.97 -5.75 -3.05
C VAL A 30 -4.90 -6.28 -1.97
N ALA A 31 -5.73 -5.44 -1.35
CA ALA A 31 -6.74 -5.88 -0.39
C ALA A 31 -7.69 -6.93 -0.98
N GLU A 32 -8.19 -6.68 -2.19
CA GLU A 32 -9.07 -7.60 -2.93
C GLU A 32 -8.33 -8.91 -3.28
N LEU A 33 -7.13 -8.81 -3.86
CA LEU A 33 -6.35 -9.98 -4.26
C LEU A 33 -5.99 -10.88 -3.07
N LEU A 34 -5.68 -10.28 -1.92
CA LEU A 34 -5.44 -11.01 -0.68
C LEU A 34 -6.69 -11.76 -0.25
N TYR A 35 -7.84 -11.08 -0.22
CA TYR A 35 -9.11 -11.68 0.17
C TYR A 35 -9.49 -12.86 -0.74
N ASP A 36 -9.38 -12.69 -2.06
CA ASP A 36 -9.64 -13.74 -3.05
C ASP A 36 -8.72 -14.95 -2.89
N SER A 37 -7.51 -14.71 -2.38
CA SER A 37 -6.51 -15.75 -2.12
C SER A 37 -6.63 -16.35 -0.70
N GLY A 38 -7.66 -15.95 0.07
CA GLY A 38 -7.92 -16.45 1.43
C GLY A 38 -7.10 -15.77 2.53
N HIS A 39 -6.40 -14.69 2.22
CA HIS A 39 -5.67 -13.87 3.18
C HIS A 39 -6.53 -12.75 3.74
N VAL A 40 -6.25 -12.37 4.99
CA VAL A 40 -6.80 -11.14 5.61
C VAL A 40 -5.80 -9.98 5.46
N LEU A 41 -6.28 -8.73 5.63
CA LEU A 41 -5.42 -7.54 5.60
C LEU A 41 -4.29 -7.60 6.63
N GLU A 42 -4.52 -8.28 7.76
CA GLU A 42 -3.50 -8.51 8.80
C GLU A 42 -2.27 -9.27 8.31
N THR A 43 -2.38 -10.00 7.19
CA THR A 43 -1.24 -10.65 6.52
C THR A 43 -0.18 -9.63 6.14
N LEU A 44 -0.58 -8.44 5.69
CA LEU A 44 0.34 -7.39 5.28
C LEU A 44 0.56 -6.32 6.36
N THR A 45 -0.42 -6.08 7.24
CA THR A 45 -0.30 -5.03 8.26
C THR A 45 0.44 -5.48 9.52
N LEU A 46 0.54 -6.79 9.79
CA LEU A 46 1.36 -7.30 10.90
C LEU A 46 2.75 -7.69 10.42
N PRO A 47 3.84 -7.08 10.93
CA PRO A 47 5.20 -7.39 10.49
C PRO A 47 5.58 -8.88 10.62
N GLN A 48 4.96 -9.60 11.55
CA GLN A 48 5.21 -11.02 11.80
C GLN A 48 4.47 -11.95 10.82
N ARG A 49 3.43 -11.45 10.13
CA ARG A 49 2.56 -12.24 9.24
C ARG A 49 2.76 -12.00 7.75
N GLY A 50 3.72 -11.13 7.39
CA GLY A 50 4.03 -10.75 6.00
C GLY A 50 4.10 -11.92 5.02
N LEU A 51 3.88 -11.60 3.74
CA LEU A 51 3.87 -12.58 2.65
C LEU A 51 5.29 -13.12 2.41
N THR A 52 5.43 -14.44 2.43
CA THR A 52 6.65 -15.11 2.01
C THR A 52 6.86 -15.02 0.50
N GLN A 53 8.10 -15.25 0.05
CA GLN A 53 8.38 -15.37 -1.39
C GLN A 53 7.50 -16.41 -2.10
N ARG A 54 7.12 -17.50 -1.41
CA ARG A 54 6.23 -18.52 -1.97
C ARG A 54 4.84 -17.97 -2.21
N GLU A 55 4.27 -17.25 -1.23
CA GLU A 55 2.96 -16.61 -1.35
C GLU A 55 2.98 -15.51 -2.42
N LEU A 56 4.05 -14.72 -2.49
CA LEU A 56 4.24 -13.71 -3.54
C LEU A 56 4.27 -14.34 -4.94
N ASN A 57 4.97 -15.46 -5.11
CA ASN A 57 5.01 -16.18 -6.38
C ASN A 57 3.64 -16.78 -6.74
N GLN A 58 2.88 -17.26 -5.75
CA GLN A 58 1.51 -17.76 -5.95
C GLN A 58 0.56 -16.64 -6.37
N LEU A 59 0.60 -15.51 -5.67
CA LEU A 59 -0.18 -14.31 -6.01
C LEU A 59 0.15 -13.81 -7.42
N GLY A 60 1.44 -13.74 -7.76
CA GLY A 60 1.89 -13.35 -9.10
C GLY A 60 1.47 -14.31 -10.21
N ALA A 61 1.35 -15.61 -9.91
CA ALA A 61 0.86 -16.61 -10.86
C ALA A 61 -0.67 -16.58 -11.03
N GLN A 62 -1.40 -16.18 -9.98
CA GLN A 62 -2.86 -16.11 -9.98
C GLN A 62 -3.39 -14.79 -10.54
N HIS A 63 -2.66 -13.69 -10.30
CA HIS A 63 -3.15 -12.34 -10.53
C HIS A 63 -2.12 -11.50 -11.29
N ASN A 64 -2.38 -11.26 -12.58
CA ASN A 64 -1.47 -10.52 -13.46
C ASN A 64 -1.16 -9.08 -12.98
N HIS A 65 -2.06 -8.47 -12.20
CA HIS A 65 -1.88 -7.11 -11.67
C HIS A 65 -1.06 -7.05 -10.38
N TRP A 66 -0.77 -8.20 -9.74
CA TRP A 66 -0.02 -8.26 -8.48
C TRP A 66 1.36 -7.60 -8.61
N GLN A 67 2.12 -7.97 -9.64
CA GLN A 67 3.50 -7.50 -9.83
C GLN A 67 3.58 -5.97 -9.97
N ALA A 68 2.65 -5.37 -10.72
CA ALA A 68 2.60 -3.92 -10.88
C ALA A 68 2.23 -3.22 -9.55
N CYS A 69 1.27 -3.76 -8.81
CA CYS A 69 0.88 -3.20 -7.51
C CYS A 69 2.00 -3.34 -6.48
N GLN A 70 2.68 -4.48 -6.44
CA GLN A 70 3.82 -4.73 -5.57
C GLN A 70 4.93 -3.69 -5.82
N GLN A 71 5.30 -3.46 -7.09
CA GLN A 71 6.31 -2.45 -7.43
C GLN A 71 5.90 -1.05 -6.95
N VAL A 72 4.65 -0.63 -7.16
CA VAL A 72 4.15 0.67 -6.69
C VAL A 72 4.21 0.78 -5.16
N LEU A 73 3.88 -0.30 -4.44
CA LEU A 73 3.95 -0.32 -2.98
C LEU A 73 5.39 -0.19 -2.47
N GLU A 74 6.36 -0.86 -3.10
CA GLU A 74 7.77 -0.76 -2.75
C GLU A 74 8.36 0.61 -3.10
N GLU A 75 8.15 1.10 -4.33
CA GLU A 75 8.68 2.39 -4.80
C GLU A 75 8.10 3.59 -4.04
N SER A 76 6.85 3.48 -3.57
CA SER A 76 6.24 4.51 -2.72
C SER A 76 6.70 4.45 -1.27
N GLY A 77 7.38 3.37 -0.84
CA GLY A 77 7.72 3.11 0.55
C GLY A 77 6.53 2.66 1.41
N ALA A 78 5.41 2.25 0.80
CA ALA A 78 4.25 1.73 1.50
C ALA A 78 4.42 0.26 1.92
N ALA A 79 5.25 -0.49 1.21
CA ALA A 79 5.65 -1.85 1.58
C ALA A 79 7.16 -2.02 1.52
N GLU A 80 7.67 -2.96 2.32
CA GLU A 80 9.07 -3.33 2.34
C GLU A 80 9.23 -4.82 2.66
N PHE A 81 10.40 -5.38 2.38
CA PHE A 81 10.79 -6.67 2.89
C PHE A 81 11.43 -6.52 4.28
N ASN A 82 10.90 -7.23 5.27
CA ASN A 82 11.49 -7.26 6.60
C ASN A 82 12.72 -8.19 6.68
N ASP A 83 13.35 -8.26 7.85
CA ASP A 83 14.52 -9.13 8.10
C ASP A 83 14.28 -10.62 7.80
N TYR A 84 13.01 -11.05 7.83
CA TYR A 84 12.59 -12.42 7.51
C TYR A 84 12.30 -12.64 6.02
N HIS A 85 12.63 -11.68 5.15
CA HIS A 85 12.35 -11.70 3.72
C HIS A 85 10.86 -11.86 3.41
N ARG A 86 10.01 -11.21 4.21
CA ARG A 86 8.57 -11.16 4.01
C ARG A 86 8.15 -9.76 3.61
N LEU A 87 7.27 -9.66 2.61
CA LEU A 87 6.66 -8.40 2.24
C LEU A 87 5.64 -7.98 3.31
N VAL A 88 5.84 -6.80 3.87
CA VAL A 88 4.99 -6.20 4.91
C VAL A 88 4.71 -4.75 4.56
N LEU A 89 3.60 -4.21 5.04
CA LEU A 89 3.35 -2.77 4.96
C LEU A 89 4.20 -2.03 5.98
N THR A 90 4.77 -0.91 5.57
CA THR A 90 5.45 0.05 6.44
C THR A 90 4.44 0.77 7.33
N ALA A 91 4.89 1.63 8.25
CA ALA A 91 3.99 2.47 9.04
C ALA A 91 3.04 3.29 8.13
N MET A 92 3.60 3.92 7.10
CA MET A 92 2.86 4.73 6.13
C MET A 92 1.84 3.89 5.33
N GLY A 93 2.24 2.71 4.86
CA GLY A 93 1.32 1.78 4.18
C GLY A 93 0.14 1.34 5.05
N ARG A 94 0.40 1.06 6.34
CA ARG A 94 -0.64 0.68 7.30
C ARG A 94 -1.59 1.82 7.61
N GLU A 95 -1.08 3.04 7.80
CA GLU A 95 -1.90 4.23 8.03
C GLU A 95 -2.84 4.48 6.85
N MET A 96 -2.37 4.34 5.61
CA MET A 96 -3.24 4.46 4.44
C MET A 96 -4.28 3.34 4.35
N MET A 97 -3.91 2.10 4.65
CA MET A 97 -4.89 1.01 4.70
C MET A 97 -5.95 1.26 5.77
N PHE A 98 -5.56 1.83 6.92
CA PHE A 98 -6.50 2.22 7.96
C PHE A 98 -7.38 3.40 7.55
N ASP A 99 -6.85 4.42 6.86
CA ASP A 99 -7.61 5.53 6.27
C ASP A 99 -8.67 5.00 5.28
N MET A 100 -8.29 4.02 4.46
CA MET A 100 -9.15 3.48 3.40
C MET A 100 -10.20 2.49 3.89
N PHE A 101 -9.86 1.64 4.86
CA PHE A 101 -10.69 0.49 5.28
C PHE A 101 -11.08 0.51 6.76
N GLY A 102 -10.42 1.33 7.59
CA GLY A 102 -10.61 1.39 9.04
C GLY A 102 -11.74 2.31 9.51
N GLN A 103 -12.18 3.27 8.69
CA GLN A 103 -13.27 4.20 9.07
C GLN A 103 -14.64 3.53 9.26
N GLY A 104 -14.85 2.28 8.83
CA GLY A 104 -16.07 1.50 9.13
C GLY A 104 -16.00 0.63 10.39
N ALA A 105 -14.81 0.44 10.97
CA ALA A 105 -14.60 -0.39 12.17
C ALA A 105 -14.62 0.42 13.48
N ALA A 106 -14.41 1.75 13.39
CA ALA A 106 -14.37 2.65 14.54
C ALA A 106 -15.74 3.24 14.92
N ASP A 107 -16.75 3.18 14.03
CA ASP A 107 -18.10 3.75 14.25
C ASP A 107 -19.08 2.78 14.94
N CYS A 108 -18.55 1.81 15.69
CA CYS A 108 -19.30 1.02 16.66
C CYS A 108 -18.84 1.38 18.06
N ALA A 109 -19.22 2.58 18.53
CA ALA A 109 -19.09 3.00 19.92
C ALA A 109 -20.31 3.84 20.34
#